data_AF-A0AAD9AHI8-F1
#
_entry.id   AF-A0AAD9AHI8-F1
#
_cell.length_a   1.000
_cell.length_b   1.000
_cell.length_c   1.000
_cell.angle_alpha   90.00
_cell.angle_beta   90.00
_cell.angle_gamma   90.00
#
_symmetry.space_group_name_H-M   'P 1'
#
loop_
_entity.id
_entity.type
_entity.pdbx_description
1 polymer ?
#
loop_
_entity_poly.entity_id
_entity_poly.type
_entity_poly.pdbx_seq_one_letter_code
_entity_poly.pdbx_strand_id
1 'polypeptide(L)'
;MADLLLDLLDLRQTQGTDPNPTPRTAKLEYLTHLAEQSSAALVSTEPQSLAQSSQSLLLSLQGVSKRSHRSVIDSASHHAGLARALPTLVADTADLRNAIPKLDSEALRFSATYSKSSDNEDLVERKRALLLLRNEERLVDVLELPTLLSSAISTVPANYASALDLNAHIRRLHALYPDSPLVDLVSEQADEAIVKMAADLITALKSPGLKLAASLRTVSWLRRVLPDISPMSSASRDSQENALSLLFLCCRMATLDATLGALQPLRELADEERHRQQGSSLQSWSGGQQTEKYLKRYVEIFREQSFGVVSMFKSIFPNATSLPDGPGNDSEDPFQPLPPTLATFPSHLVEMLLETLAAYLPVIKDQAARDSILTQVLYCSGSLGRLGGDFGMLLARFGENNQGVTKQSEWIDIVKRHRLLSGRLESVIGDYKGQGSKEL
;
A
#
# COMPACT_ATOMS: atom_id res chain seq x y z
N MET A 1 -3.93 -125.21 -15.80
CA MET A 1 -5.39 -125.03 -15.96
C MET A 1 -5.91 -123.76 -15.29
N ALA A 2 -5.42 -123.37 -14.11
CA ALA A 2 -5.84 -122.14 -13.42
C ALA A 2 -5.56 -120.83 -14.22
N ASP A 3 -4.43 -120.73 -14.91
CA ASP A 3 -4.08 -119.52 -15.70
C ASP A 3 -5.03 -119.27 -16.89
N LEU A 4 -5.52 -120.33 -17.54
CA LEU A 4 -6.51 -120.23 -18.63
C LEU A 4 -7.90 -119.78 -18.14
N LEU A 5 -8.26 -120.07 -16.89
CA LEU A 5 -9.52 -119.62 -16.29
C LEU A 5 -9.41 -118.18 -15.76
N LEU A 6 -8.22 -117.75 -15.35
CA LEU A 6 -7.94 -116.38 -14.95
C LEU A 6 -8.13 -115.41 -16.15
N ASP A 7 -7.65 -115.79 -17.33
CA ASP A 7 -7.87 -115.04 -18.58
C ASP A 7 -9.37 -114.89 -18.92
N LEU A 8 -10.21 -115.88 -18.62
CA LEU A 8 -11.66 -115.80 -18.86
C LEU A 8 -12.38 -114.82 -17.92
N LEU A 9 -11.87 -114.61 -16.71
CA LEU A 9 -12.40 -113.61 -15.77
C LEU A 9 -12.01 -112.19 -16.19
N ASP A 10 -10.83 -112.03 -16.80
CA ASP A 10 -10.32 -110.74 -17.27
C ASP A 10 -10.92 -110.33 -18.63
N LEU A 11 -11.21 -111.30 -19.51
CA LEU A 11 -11.81 -111.07 -20.84
C LEU A 11 -13.20 -110.41 -20.78
N ARG A 12 -13.96 -110.62 -19.69
CA ARG A 12 -15.33 -110.09 -19.53
C ARG A 12 -15.39 -108.68 -18.92
N GLN A 13 -14.28 -108.16 -18.38
CA GLN A 13 -14.21 -106.82 -17.77
C GLN A 13 -14.05 -105.68 -18.81
N THR A 14 -14.05 -106.01 -20.10
CA THR A 14 -13.64 -105.11 -21.20
C THR A 14 -14.71 -104.10 -21.68
N GLN A 15 -15.85 -103.92 -21.00
CA GLN A 15 -16.86 -102.93 -21.43
C GLN A 15 -17.30 -101.89 -20.38
N GLY A 16 -16.56 -101.69 -19.30
CA GLY A 16 -16.84 -100.59 -18.37
C GLY A 16 -15.58 -100.15 -17.63
N THR A 17 -15.20 -98.89 -17.78
CA THR A 17 -14.03 -98.27 -17.16
C THR A 17 -14.23 -98.13 -15.65
N ASP A 18 -13.96 -99.20 -14.88
CA ASP A 18 -13.89 -99.12 -13.42
C ASP A 18 -12.42 -98.86 -12.99
N PRO A 19 -12.14 -97.79 -12.20
CA PRO A 19 -10.79 -97.36 -11.85
C PRO A 19 -10.11 -98.19 -10.76
N ASN A 20 -10.64 -99.36 -10.40
CA ASN A 20 -10.09 -100.18 -9.31
C ASN A 20 -9.91 -101.64 -9.76
N PRO A 21 -8.69 -102.05 -10.17
CA PRO A 21 -8.44 -103.43 -10.55
C PRO A 21 -8.59 -104.33 -9.31
N THR A 22 -9.52 -105.28 -9.39
CA THR A 22 -9.67 -106.30 -8.33
C THR A 22 -8.33 -107.02 -8.12
N PRO A 23 -7.83 -107.14 -6.87
CA PRO A 23 -6.49 -107.64 -6.60
C PRO A 23 -6.36 -109.09 -7.08
N ARG A 24 -5.25 -109.40 -7.76
CA ARG A 24 -4.97 -110.72 -8.35
C ARG A 24 -5.14 -111.87 -7.35
N THR A 25 -4.80 -111.64 -6.09
CA THR A 25 -4.96 -112.60 -4.99
C THR A 25 -6.42 -113.01 -4.79
N ALA A 26 -7.36 -112.06 -4.81
CA ALA A 26 -8.79 -112.35 -4.63
C ALA A 26 -9.37 -113.13 -5.82
N LYS A 27 -8.89 -112.86 -7.05
CA LYS A 27 -9.28 -113.63 -8.24
C LYS A 27 -8.83 -115.10 -8.13
N LEU A 28 -7.62 -115.34 -7.62
CA LEU A 28 -7.09 -116.69 -7.44
C LEU A 28 -7.81 -117.47 -6.33
N GLU A 29 -8.11 -116.82 -5.20
CA GLU A 29 -8.90 -117.44 -4.12
C GLU A 29 -10.30 -117.86 -4.57
N TYR A 30 -10.95 -117.05 -5.41
CA TYR A 30 -12.24 -117.41 -5.98
C TYR A 30 -12.15 -118.59 -6.95
N LEU A 31 -11.10 -118.64 -7.78
CA LEU A 31 -10.85 -119.78 -8.68
C LEU A 31 -10.57 -121.09 -7.93
N THR A 32 -9.88 -121.03 -6.79
CA THR A 32 -9.68 -122.21 -5.92
C THR A 32 -11.00 -122.67 -5.32
N HIS A 33 -11.86 -121.75 -4.89
CA HIS A 33 -13.19 -122.08 -4.38
C HIS A 33 -14.08 -122.74 -5.44
N LEU A 34 -14.01 -122.28 -6.69
CA LEU A 34 -14.72 -122.91 -7.81
C LEU A 34 -14.22 -124.32 -8.15
N ALA A 35 -12.92 -124.59 -7.95
CA ALA A 35 -12.32 -125.89 -8.22
C ALA A 35 -12.70 -126.96 -7.18
N GLU A 36 -13.09 -126.55 -5.96
CA GLU A 36 -13.44 -127.44 -4.85
C GLU A 36 -14.92 -127.84 -4.81
N GLN A 37 -15.79 -127.21 -5.61
CA GLN A 37 -17.22 -127.49 -5.66
C GLN A 37 -17.60 -128.59 -6.67
N SER A 38 -18.70 -129.30 -6.42
CA SER A 38 -19.22 -130.35 -7.30
C SER A 38 -19.93 -129.78 -8.54
N SER A 39 -19.95 -130.51 -9.66
CA SER A 39 -20.54 -130.04 -10.93
C SER A 39 -22.01 -129.63 -10.83
N ALA A 40 -22.79 -130.27 -9.94
CA ALA A 40 -24.18 -129.89 -9.66
C ALA A 40 -24.29 -128.57 -8.87
N ALA A 41 -23.31 -128.27 -8.00
CA ALA A 41 -23.24 -127.06 -7.20
C ALA A 41 -22.77 -125.84 -8.02
N LEU A 42 -21.85 -126.03 -8.97
CA LEU A 42 -21.42 -124.95 -9.88
C LEU A 42 -22.56 -124.45 -10.77
N VAL A 43 -23.47 -125.33 -11.21
CA VAL A 43 -24.54 -124.96 -12.13
C VAL A 43 -25.72 -124.30 -11.40
N SER A 44 -26.02 -124.73 -10.17
CA SER A 44 -27.24 -124.31 -9.47
C SER A 44 -27.01 -123.35 -8.29
N THR A 45 -26.08 -123.66 -7.39
CA THR A 45 -25.91 -122.93 -6.12
C THR A 45 -24.92 -121.77 -6.19
N GLU A 46 -23.83 -121.90 -6.95
CA GLU A 46 -22.83 -120.83 -7.10
C GLU A 46 -23.41 -119.56 -7.75
N PRO A 47 -24.14 -119.61 -8.89
CA PRO A 47 -24.73 -118.40 -9.46
C PRO A 47 -25.79 -117.79 -8.52
N GLN A 48 -26.50 -118.60 -7.73
CA GLN A 48 -27.44 -118.12 -6.73
C GLN A 48 -26.73 -117.43 -5.55
N SER A 49 -25.62 -117.98 -5.06
CA SER A 49 -24.80 -117.39 -3.99
C SER A 49 -24.10 -116.10 -4.44
N LEU A 50 -23.60 -116.07 -5.68
CA LEU A 50 -23.02 -114.86 -6.28
C LEU A 50 -24.09 -113.77 -6.48
N ALA A 51 -25.28 -114.14 -6.97
CA ALA A 51 -26.40 -113.20 -7.07
C ALA A 51 -26.81 -112.67 -5.68
N GLN A 52 -26.89 -113.52 -4.68
CA GLN A 52 -27.24 -113.14 -3.30
C GLN A 52 -26.18 -112.24 -2.65
N SER A 53 -24.90 -112.55 -2.81
CA SER A 53 -23.79 -111.75 -2.25
C SER A 53 -23.66 -110.41 -2.96
N SER A 54 -23.78 -110.37 -4.30
CA SER A 54 -23.88 -109.14 -5.08
C SER A 54 -25.06 -108.28 -4.62
N GLN A 55 -26.25 -108.86 -4.49
CA GLN A 55 -27.43 -108.13 -4.04
C GLN A 55 -27.28 -107.64 -2.59
N SER A 56 -26.69 -108.44 -1.70
CA SER A 56 -26.39 -108.04 -0.32
C SER A 56 -25.39 -106.89 -0.26
N LEU A 57 -24.30 -106.97 -1.05
CA LEU A 57 -23.31 -105.91 -1.15
C LEU A 57 -23.92 -104.64 -1.74
N LEU A 58 -24.73 -104.74 -2.80
CA LEU A 58 -25.44 -103.60 -3.37
C LEU A 58 -26.37 -102.96 -2.35
N LEU A 59 -27.12 -103.73 -1.56
CA LEU A 59 -27.96 -103.20 -0.49
C LEU A 59 -27.14 -102.58 0.64
N SER A 60 -25.99 -103.15 0.99
CA SER A 60 -25.08 -102.59 1.99
C SER A 60 -24.46 -101.28 1.51
N LEU A 61 -24.05 -101.21 0.24
CA LEU A 61 -23.45 -100.04 -0.39
C LEU A 61 -24.49 -98.96 -0.63
N GLN A 62 -25.71 -99.32 -1.02
CA GLN A 62 -26.85 -98.42 -1.08
C GLN A 62 -27.24 -97.92 0.32
N GLY A 63 -27.16 -98.77 1.34
CA GLY A 63 -27.42 -98.41 2.74
C GLY A 63 -26.38 -97.43 3.28
N VAL A 64 -25.09 -97.70 3.04
CA VAL A 64 -23.98 -96.80 3.40
C VAL A 64 -24.05 -95.52 2.61
N SER A 65 -24.28 -95.59 1.29
CA SER A 65 -24.46 -94.41 0.43
C SER A 65 -25.66 -93.59 0.91
N LYS A 66 -26.83 -94.17 1.14
CA LYS A 66 -27.99 -93.43 1.65
C LYS A 66 -27.75 -92.84 3.04
N ARG A 67 -27.02 -93.53 3.91
CA ARG A 67 -26.71 -93.05 5.27
C ARG A 67 -25.63 -91.96 5.28
N SER A 68 -24.67 -92.01 4.37
CA SER A 68 -23.44 -91.20 4.43
C SER A 68 -23.13 -90.38 3.16
N HIS A 69 -24.01 -90.37 2.13
CA HIS A 69 -23.77 -89.65 0.87
C HIS A 69 -23.44 -88.18 1.12
N ARG A 70 -24.09 -87.56 2.10
CA ARG A 70 -23.85 -86.16 2.45
C ARG A 70 -22.43 -85.95 2.94
N SER A 71 -21.95 -86.80 3.85
CA SER A 71 -20.57 -86.75 4.33
C SER A 71 -19.56 -86.97 3.22
N VAL A 72 -19.83 -87.90 2.29
CA VAL A 72 -18.95 -88.18 1.14
C VAL A 72 -18.91 -86.99 0.17
N ILE A 73 -20.07 -86.40 -0.16
CA ILE A 73 -20.16 -85.22 -1.03
C ILE A 73 -19.49 -84.01 -0.36
N ASP A 74 -19.77 -83.77 0.92
CA ASP A 74 -19.17 -82.68 1.70
C ASP A 74 -17.64 -82.86 1.73
N SER A 75 -17.13 -84.07 2.00
CA SER A 75 -15.70 -84.37 1.99
C SER A 75 -15.05 -84.15 0.62
N ALA A 76 -15.68 -84.63 -0.46
CA ALA A 76 -15.17 -84.43 -1.82
C ALA A 76 -15.18 -82.95 -2.22
N SER A 77 -16.22 -82.20 -1.84
CA SER A 77 -16.33 -80.76 -2.11
C SER A 77 -15.30 -79.95 -1.30
N HIS A 78 -15.08 -80.28 -0.02
CA HIS A 78 -14.04 -79.68 0.79
C HIS A 78 -12.65 -80.01 0.26
N HIS A 79 -12.42 -81.23 -0.22
CA HIS A 79 -11.15 -81.60 -0.84
C HIS A 79 -10.90 -80.83 -2.15
N ALA A 80 -11.91 -80.71 -3.02
CA ALA A 80 -11.81 -79.91 -4.23
C ALA A 80 -11.64 -78.41 -3.94
N GLY A 81 -12.25 -77.92 -2.87
CA GLY A 81 -12.05 -76.55 -2.36
C GLY A 81 -10.63 -76.34 -1.85
N LEU A 82 -10.11 -77.28 -1.05
CA LEU A 82 -8.76 -77.24 -0.52
C LEU A 82 -7.70 -77.32 -1.61
N ALA A 83 -7.91 -78.17 -2.63
CA ALA A 83 -7.03 -78.27 -3.79
C ALA A 83 -6.92 -76.95 -4.58
N ARG A 84 -7.94 -76.08 -4.53
CA ARG A 84 -7.92 -74.74 -5.14
C ARG A 84 -7.39 -73.66 -4.20
N ALA A 85 -7.79 -73.69 -2.93
CA ALA A 85 -7.44 -72.67 -1.95
C ALA A 85 -5.96 -72.73 -1.53
N LEU A 86 -5.34 -73.92 -1.56
CA LEU A 86 -3.95 -74.07 -1.13
C LEU A 86 -2.97 -73.42 -2.13
N PRO A 87 -3.08 -73.61 -3.46
CA PRO A 87 -2.27 -72.87 -4.43
C PRO A 87 -2.47 -71.35 -4.37
N THR A 88 -3.71 -70.86 -4.20
CA THR A 88 -3.96 -69.41 -4.09
C THR A 88 -3.33 -68.85 -2.83
N LEU A 89 -3.45 -69.54 -1.69
CA LEU A 89 -2.79 -69.13 -0.45
C LEU A 89 -1.27 -69.11 -0.60
N VAL A 90 -0.68 -70.09 -1.31
CA VAL A 90 0.77 -70.10 -1.59
C VAL A 90 1.18 -68.92 -2.48
N ALA A 91 0.39 -68.59 -3.50
CA ALA A 91 0.65 -67.43 -4.35
C ALA A 91 0.54 -66.12 -3.55
N ASP A 92 -0.56 -65.92 -2.82
CA ASP A 92 -0.79 -64.70 -2.01
C ASP A 92 0.28 -64.52 -0.92
N THR A 93 0.71 -65.62 -0.29
CA THR A 93 1.78 -65.57 0.71
C THR A 93 3.15 -65.30 0.08
N ALA A 94 3.41 -65.80 -1.14
CA ALA A 94 4.62 -65.46 -1.88
C ALA A 94 4.64 -63.98 -2.29
N ASP A 95 3.50 -63.44 -2.73
CA ASP A 95 3.35 -62.03 -3.08
C ASP A 95 3.52 -61.13 -1.86
N LEU A 96 2.91 -61.48 -0.73
CA LEU A 96 3.08 -60.76 0.53
C LEU A 96 4.54 -60.78 0.98
N ARG A 97 5.21 -61.94 0.91
CA ARG A 97 6.63 -62.07 1.24
C ARG A 97 7.51 -61.17 0.37
N ASN A 98 7.15 -60.98 -0.90
CA ASN A 98 7.90 -60.13 -1.83
C ASN A 98 7.57 -58.63 -1.67
N ALA A 99 6.36 -58.29 -1.21
CA ALA A 99 5.92 -56.91 -1.02
C ALA A 99 6.43 -56.27 0.29
N ILE A 100 6.50 -57.05 1.38
CA ILE A 100 6.92 -56.55 2.70
C ILE A 100 8.31 -55.88 2.66
N PRO A 101 9.36 -56.47 2.06
CA PRO A 101 10.68 -55.83 2.03
C PRO A 101 10.70 -54.54 1.21
N LYS A 102 9.89 -54.44 0.14
CA LYS A 102 9.78 -53.21 -0.65
C LYS A 102 9.15 -52.10 0.19
N LEU A 103 8.06 -52.41 0.90
CA LEU A 103 7.41 -51.46 1.79
C LEU A 103 8.35 -51.02 2.93
N ASP A 104 9.08 -51.96 3.52
CA ASP A 104 10.06 -51.64 4.58
C ASP A 104 11.18 -50.74 4.05
N SER A 105 11.71 -51.02 2.86
CA SER A 105 12.73 -50.18 2.23
C SER A 105 12.24 -48.75 1.94
N GLU A 106 11.00 -48.58 1.47
CA GLU A 106 10.42 -47.26 1.24
C GLU A 106 10.07 -46.55 2.55
N ALA A 107 9.65 -47.28 3.60
CA ALA A 107 9.40 -46.73 4.93
C ALA A 107 10.71 -46.24 5.59
N LEU A 108 11.79 -47.02 5.47
CA LEU A 108 13.12 -46.62 5.93
C LEU A 108 13.64 -45.41 5.15
N ARG A 109 13.45 -45.39 3.83
CA ARG A 109 13.79 -44.24 2.99
C ARG A 109 13.00 -43.01 3.40
N PHE A 110 11.68 -43.11 3.58
CA PHE A 110 10.85 -42.01 4.04
C PHE A 110 11.29 -41.51 5.42
N SER A 111 11.56 -42.42 6.36
CA SER A 111 12.02 -42.07 7.71
C SER A 111 13.38 -41.37 7.69
N ALA A 112 14.35 -41.87 6.92
CA ALA A 112 15.68 -41.26 6.80
C ALA A 112 15.61 -39.90 6.11
N THR A 113 14.86 -39.83 5.01
CA THR A 113 14.65 -38.61 4.21
C THR A 113 13.98 -37.55 5.08
N TYR A 114 12.83 -37.82 5.70
CA TYR A 114 12.07 -36.80 6.45
C TYR A 114 12.35 -36.79 7.96
N SER A 115 13.50 -37.31 8.40
CA SER A 115 13.89 -37.26 9.81
C SER A 115 14.17 -35.81 10.26
N LYS A 116 14.08 -35.54 11.57
CA LYS A 116 14.43 -34.23 12.14
C LYS A 116 15.92 -33.86 11.99
N SER A 117 16.77 -34.83 11.67
CA SER A 117 18.23 -34.68 11.62
C SER A 117 18.78 -34.53 10.20
N SER A 118 18.00 -34.82 9.16
CA SER A 118 18.43 -34.63 7.77
C SER A 118 18.13 -33.21 7.31
N ASP A 119 19.09 -32.61 6.61
CA ASP A 119 18.96 -31.27 6.04
C ASP A 119 18.26 -31.37 4.67
N ASN A 120 16.99 -31.76 4.71
CA ASN A 120 16.16 -31.89 3.52
C ASN A 120 15.61 -30.54 3.08
N GLU A 121 15.88 -30.17 1.84
CA GLU A 121 15.37 -28.96 1.21
C GLU A 121 13.84 -28.89 1.25
N ASP A 122 13.13 -29.98 0.92
CA ASP A 122 11.66 -30.07 1.00
C ASP A 122 11.10 -29.77 2.40
N LEU A 123 11.79 -30.22 3.46
CA LEU A 123 11.37 -29.97 4.84
C LEU A 123 11.63 -28.52 5.23
N VAL A 124 12.74 -27.94 4.79
CA VAL A 124 13.06 -26.53 5.01
C VAL A 124 12.05 -25.66 4.28
N GLU A 125 11.72 -25.97 3.03
CA GLU A 125 10.71 -25.26 2.24
C GLU A 125 9.34 -25.38 2.90
N ARG A 126 8.91 -26.58 3.30
CA ARG A 126 7.64 -26.77 4.03
C ARG A 126 7.61 -26.00 5.34
N LYS A 127 8.71 -25.98 6.11
CA LYS A 127 8.82 -25.18 7.34
C LYS A 127 8.69 -23.69 7.03
N ARG A 128 9.36 -23.18 5.98
CA ARG A 128 9.25 -21.79 5.54
C ARG A 128 7.82 -21.44 5.11
N ALA A 129 7.18 -22.29 4.30
CA ALA A 129 5.79 -22.10 3.88
C ALA A 129 4.82 -22.08 5.06
N LEU A 130 4.98 -22.97 6.04
CA LEU A 130 4.18 -22.97 7.28
C LEU A 130 4.42 -21.73 8.15
N LEU A 131 5.66 -21.24 8.20
CA LEU A 131 5.99 -20.00 8.91
C LEU A 131 5.36 -18.78 8.22
N LEU A 132 5.34 -18.74 6.89
CA LEU A 132 4.66 -17.70 6.12
C LEU A 132 3.15 -17.76 6.35
N LEU A 133 2.53 -18.94 6.20
CA LEU A 133 1.09 -19.13 6.42
C LEU A 133 0.66 -18.69 7.83
N ARG A 134 1.48 -18.98 8.85
CA ARG A 134 1.19 -18.56 10.24
C ARG A 134 1.26 -17.03 10.43
N ASN A 135 2.07 -16.33 9.65
CA ASN A 135 2.26 -14.88 9.79
C ASN A 135 1.64 -14.08 8.63
N GLU A 136 0.79 -14.71 7.81
CA GLU A 136 0.22 -14.10 6.61
C GLU A 136 -0.50 -12.78 6.93
N GLU A 137 -1.43 -12.80 7.88
CA GLU A 137 -2.20 -11.62 8.29
C GLU A 137 -1.29 -10.46 8.72
N ARG A 138 -0.25 -10.75 9.51
CA ARG A 138 0.69 -9.73 10.00
C ARG A 138 1.54 -9.13 8.89
N LEU A 139 1.87 -9.92 7.87
CA LEU A 139 2.61 -9.45 6.70
C LEU A 139 1.72 -8.59 5.81
N VAL A 140 0.45 -8.98 5.64
CA VAL A 140 -0.55 -8.17 4.93
C VAL A 140 -0.73 -6.84 5.65
N ASP A 141 -0.90 -6.82 6.97
CA ASP A 141 -1.03 -5.58 7.75
C ASP A 141 0.16 -4.63 7.51
N VAL A 142 1.38 -5.14 7.47
CA VAL A 142 2.60 -4.34 7.20
C VAL A 142 2.59 -3.80 5.77
N LEU A 143 2.19 -4.60 4.79
CA LEU A 143 2.08 -4.20 3.39
C LEU A 143 0.94 -3.20 3.15
N GLU A 144 -0.09 -3.18 3.99
CA GLU A 144 -1.19 -2.23 3.89
C GLU A 144 -0.84 -0.83 4.44
N LEU A 145 0.18 -0.70 5.32
CA LEU A 145 0.54 0.57 5.96
C LEU A 145 0.73 1.75 4.97
N PRO A 146 1.46 1.62 3.85
CA PRO A 146 1.62 2.72 2.89
C PRO A 146 0.32 3.10 2.18
N THR A 147 -0.56 2.12 1.93
CA THR A 147 -1.87 2.37 1.33
C THR A 147 -2.80 3.09 2.30
N LEU A 148 -2.77 2.71 3.59
CA LEU A 148 -3.51 3.39 4.66
C LEU A 148 -3.00 4.82 4.86
N LEU A 149 -1.68 5.02 4.80
CA LEU A 149 -1.05 6.35 4.84
C LEU A 149 -1.56 7.22 3.69
N SER A 150 -1.50 6.71 2.46
CA SER A 150 -1.97 7.42 1.25
C SER A 150 -3.46 7.73 1.30
N SER A 151 -4.27 6.82 1.85
CA SER A 151 -5.70 7.02 2.08
C SER A 151 -5.95 8.13 3.12
N ALA A 152 -5.26 8.11 4.26
CA ALA A 152 -5.38 9.14 5.29
C ALA A 152 -5.05 10.56 4.77
N ILE A 153 -4.11 10.67 3.83
CA ILE A 153 -3.75 11.93 3.18
C ILE A 153 -4.82 12.38 2.18
N SER A 154 -5.38 11.46 1.39
CA SER A 154 -6.30 11.78 0.29
C SER A 154 -7.78 11.88 0.68
N THR A 155 -8.16 11.35 1.84
CA THR A 155 -9.53 11.47 2.38
C THR A 155 -9.92 12.93 2.61
N VAL A 156 -11.22 13.24 2.46
CA VAL A 156 -11.76 14.59 2.70
C VAL A 156 -12.74 14.53 3.89
N PRO A 157 -12.45 15.21 5.02
CA PRO A 157 -11.26 16.00 5.32
C PRO A 157 -10.01 15.14 5.59
N ALA A 158 -8.84 15.63 5.16
CA ALA A 158 -7.57 14.91 5.31
C ALA A 158 -7.18 14.74 6.78
N ASN A 159 -6.81 13.51 7.17
CA ASN A 159 -6.37 13.18 8.52
C ASN A 159 -4.84 13.10 8.61
N TYR A 160 -4.20 14.27 8.58
CA TYR A 160 -2.75 14.39 8.66
C TYR A 160 -2.15 13.87 9.99
N ALA A 161 -2.93 13.83 11.06
CA ALA A 161 -2.47 13.30 12.35
C ALA A 161 -2.19 11.80 12.25
N SER A 162 -3.19 11.02 11.80
CA SER A 162 -3.02 9.56 11.64
C SER A 162 -1.99 9.22 10.57
N ALA A 163 -1.91 10.01 9.49
CA ALA A 163 -0.88 9.83 8.46
C ALA A 163 0.53 9.92 9.05
N LEU A 164 0.80 10.94 9.87
CA LEU A 164 2.12 11.09 10.50
C LEU A 164 2.41 10.00 11.53
N ASP A 165 1.40 9.54 12.27
CA ASP A 165 1.56 8.43 13.22
C ASP A 165 1.90 7.10 12.51
N LEU A 166 1.26 6.84 11.35
CA LEU A 166 1.56 5.68 10.50
C LEU A 166 2.99 5.75 9.94
N ASN A 167 3.39 6.90 9.39
CA ASN A 167 4.75 7.10 8.90
C ASN A 167 5.80 6.94 10.02
N ALA A 168 5.54 7.46 11.22
CA ALA A 168 6.41 7.23 12.38
C ALA A 168 6.48 5.75 12.77
N HIS A 169 5.39 4.99 12.62
CA HIS A 169 5.41 3.54 12.83
C HIS A 169 6.23 2.81 11.76
N ILE A 170 6.09 3.16 10.48
CA ILE A 170 6.87 2.59 9.38
C ILE A 170 8.37 2.86 9.57
N ARG A 171 8.77 4.08 9.93
CA ARG A 171 10.18 4.41 10.22
C ARG A 171 10.74 3.62 11.39
N ARG A 172 9.96 3.44 12.47
CA ARG A 172 10.36 2.57 13.59
C ARG A 172 10.52 1.12 13.15
N LEU A 173 9.66 0.64 12.26
CA LEU A 173 9.75 -0.72 11.72
C LEU A 173 11.03 -0.90 10.89
N HIS A 174 11.36 0.06 10.03
CA HIS A 174 12.60 0.06 9.25
C HIS A 174 13.85 0.13 10.15
N ALA A 175 13.83 0.92 11.22
CA ALA A 175 14.91 0.96 12.20
C ALA A 175 15.10 -0.37 12.97
N LEU A 176 14.01 -1.14 13.18
CA LEU A 176 14.08 -2.45 13.85
C LEU A 176 14.52 -3.58 12.91
N TYR A 177 14.25 -3.46 11.61
CA TYR A 177 14.51 -4.50 10.62
C TYR A 177 15.16 -3.92 9.35
N PRO A 178 16.38 -3.37 9.44
CA PRO A 178 17.06 -2.71 8.32
C PRO A 178 17.52 -3.66 7.21
N ASP A 179 17.68 -4.95 7.50
CA ASP A 179 18.13 -5.95 6.51
C ASP A 179 16.95 -6.53 5.69
N SER A 180 15.72 -6.10 5.94
CA SER A 180 14.52 -6.69 5.32
C SER A 180 14.10 -5.90 4.08
N PRO A 181 14.20 -6.49 2.86
CA PRO A 181 13.85 -5.79 1.63
C PRO A 181 12.36 -5.42 1.55
N LEU A 182 11.50 -6.14 2.25
CA LEU A 182 10.07 -5.83 2.32
C LEU A 182 9.83 -4.54 3.13
N VAL A 183 10.55 -4.36 4.23
CA VAL A 183 10.40 -3.18 5.09
C VAL A 183 11.02 -1.97 4.40
N ASP A 184 12.12 -2.15 3.67
CA ASP A 184 12.71 -1.10 2.82
C ASP A 184 11.71 -0.62 1.77
N LEU A 185 11.06 -1.53 1.05
CA LEU A 185 10.03 -1.19 0.07
C LEU A 185 8.85 -0.43 0.71
N VAL A 186 8.39 -0.87 1.88
CA VAL A 186 7.30 -0.20 2.63
C VAL A 186 7.73 1.21 3.07
N SER A 187 8.99 1.40 3.46
CA SER A 187 9.56 2.71 3.81
C SER A 187 9.65 3.63 2.59
N GLU A 188 10.13 3.15 1.45
CA GLU A 188 10.21 3.92 0.20
C GLU A 188 8.83 4.41 -0.25
N GLN A 189 7.81 3.54 -0.21
CA GLN A 189 6.43 3.91 -0.54
C GLN A 189 5.86 4.94 0.45
N ALA A 190 6.22 4.83 1.73
CA ALA A 190 5.82 5.81 2.74
C ALA A 190 6.47 7.18 2.48
N ASP A 191 7.75 7.20 2.11
CA ASP A 191 8.46 8.43 1.76
C ASP A 191 7.82 9.11 0.54
N GLU A 192 7.43 8.36 -0.49
CA GLU A 192 6.69 8.90 -1.65
C GLU A 192 5.35 9.54 -1.22
N ALA A 193 4.60 8.85 -0.35
CA ALA A 193 3.33 9.37 0.16
C ALA A 193 3.51 10.65 1.00
N ILE A 194 4.58 10.73 1.80
CA ILE A 194 4.91 11.92 2.60
C ILE A 194 5.34 13.09 1.71
N VAL A 195 6.10 12.84 0.64
CA VAL A 195 6.43 13.87 -0.36
C VAL A 195 5.17 14.40 -1.03
N LYS A 196 4.22 13.52 -1.37
CA LYS A 196 2.91 13.93 -1.90
C LYS A 196 2.12 14.77 -0.90
N MET A 197 2.07 14.37 0.37
CA MET A 197 1.44 15.17 1.43
C MET A 197 2.08 16.56 1.54
N ALA A 198 3.41 16.66 1.46
CA ALA A 198 4.09 17.95 1.48
C ALA A 198 3.69 18.82 0.27
N ALA A 199 3.57 18.25 -0.92
CA ALA A 199 3.11 18.95 -2.12
C ALA A 199 1.66 19.45 -1.99
N ASP A 200 0.77 18.65 -1.41
CA ASP A 200 -0.63 19.03 -1.15
C ASP A 200 -0.71 20.19 -0.13
N LEU A 201 0.09 20.14 0.94
CA LEU A 201 0.20 21.21 1.94
C LEU A 201 0.76 22.50 1.35
N ILE A 202 1.77 22.42 0.48
CA ILE A 202 2.33 23.58 -0.26
C ILE A 202 1.26 24.18 -1.18
N THR A 203 0.48 23.34 -1.86
CA THR A 203 -0.62 23.79 -2.72
C THR A 203 -1.73 24.47 -1.90
N ALA A 204 -2.06 23.92 -0.74
CA ALA A 204 -2.99 24.55 0.20
C ALA A 204 -2.46 25.92 0.69
N LEU A 205 -1.15 26.06 0.85
CA LEU A 205 -0.51 27.32 1.20
C LEU A 205 -0.66 28.35 0.07
N LYS A 206 -0.62 27.96 -1.20
CA LYS A 206 -0.82 28.88 -2.34
C LYS A 206 -2.27 29.35 -2.53
N SER A 207 -3.23 28.86 -1.74
CA SER A 207 -4.63 29.28 -1.86
C SER A 207 -4.83 30.77 -1.47
N PRO A 208 -5.59 31.56 -2.28
CA PRO A 208 -5.77 33.00 -2.07
C PRO A 208 -6.67 33.34 -0.88
N GLY A 209 -7.56 32.43 -0.48
CA GLY A 209 -8.48 32.62 0.64
C GLY A 209 -7.96 32.11 1.99
N LEU A 210 -6.64 31.89 2.13
CA LEU A 210 -6.11 31.25 3.33
C LEU A 210 -6.21 32.15 4.57
N LYS A 211 -6.89 31.65 5.60
CA LYS A 211 -6.99 32.30 6.91
C LYS A 211 -5.83 31.93 7.82
N LEU A 212 -5.50 32.80 8.78
CA LEU A 212 -4.42 32.60 9.75
C LEU A 212 -4.47 31.21 10.43
N ALA A 213 -5.63 30.81 10.97
CA ALA A 213 -5.77 29.52 11.64
C ALA A 213 -5.56 28.30 10.72
N ALA A 214 -5.88 28.42 9.43
CA ALA A 214 -5.58 27.37 8.45
C ALA A 214 -4.08 27.35 8.12
N SER A 215 -3.47 28.53 7.92
CA SER A 215 -2.03 28.66 7.66
C SER A 215 -1.16 28.11 8.80
N LEU A 216 -1.51 28.39 10.05
CA LEU A 216 -0.81 27.87 11.23
C LEU A 216 -0.85 26.34 11.27
N ARG A 217 -2.01 25.74 10.96
CA ARG A 217 -2.14 24.27 10.90
C ARG A 217 -1.30 23.69 9.76
N THR A 218 -1.38 24.25 8.55
CA THR A 218 -0.61 23.78 7.39
C THR A 218 0.89 23.85 7.66
N VAL A 219 1.39 24.96 8.21
CA VAL A 219 2.82 25.10 8.56
C VAL A 219 3.20 24.17 9.71
N SER A 220 2.32 23.94 10.68
CA SER A 220 2.55 22.96 11.75
C SER A 220 2.73 21.55 11.22
N TRP A 221 1.92 21.12 10.24
CA TRP A 221 2.08 19.82 9.58
C TRP A 221 3.37 19.76 8.76
N LEU A 222 3.67 20.80 7.97
CA LEU A 222 4.94 20.88 7.22
C LEU A 222 6.17 20.80 8.14
N ARG A 223 6.11 21.42 9.33
CA ARG A 223 7.20 21.35 10.32
C ARG A 223 7.46 19.93 10.83
N ARG A 224 6.43 19.08 10.88
CA ARG A 224 6.55 17.67 11.29
C ARG A 224 7.02 16.77 10.16
N VAL A 225 6.71 17.13 8.92
CA VAL A 225 7.10 16.38 7.72
C VAL A 225 8.53 16.71 7.28
N LEU A 226 8.99 17.95 7.47
CA LEU A 226 10.27 18.43 6.95
C LEU A 226 11.50 17.61 7.38
N PRO A 227 11.63 17.15 8.64
CA PRO A 227 12.78 16.33 9.05
C PRO A 227 12.89 15.00 8.29
N ASP A 228 11.78 14.51 7.76
CA ASP A 228 11.71 13.23 7.08
C ASP A 228 12.10 13.33 5.60
N ILE A 229 12.20 14.53 5.03
CA ILE A 229 12.55 14.73 3.63
C ILE A 229 14.08 14.82 3.52
N SER A 230 14.66 13.92 2.72
CA SER A 230 16.10 13.61 2.62
C SER A 230 17.10 14.79 2.65
N PRO A 231 16.93 15.95 1.97
CA PRO A 231 17.92 17.03 2.06
C PRO A 231 17.87 17.81 3.39
N MET A 232 16.81 17.66 4.19
CA MET A 232 16.59 18.45 5.41
C MET A 232 16.72 17.66 6.71
N SER A 233 16.92 16.35 6.60
CA SER A 233 17.08 15.44 7.75
C SER A 233 18.32 15.76 8.61
N SER A 234 19.40 16.24 7.99
CA SER A 234 20.66 16.61 8.65
C SER A 234 20.77 18.10 9.01
N ALA A 235 19.79 18.92 8.63
CA ALA A 235 19.81 20.36 8.87
C ALA A 235 19.45 20.67 10.33
N SER A 236 20.05 21.74 10.88
CA SER A 236 19.67 22.24 12.21
C SER A 236 18.19 22.67 12.25
N ARG A 237 17.57 22.65 13.43
CA ARG A 237 16.17 23.08 13.58
C ARG A 237 15.96 24.53 13.14
N ASP A 238 16.96 25.38 13.33
CA ASP A 238 16.91 26.79 12.89
C ASP A 238 16.98 26.89 11.36
N SER A 239 17.81 26.07 10.71
CA SER A 239 17.86 26.00 9.24
C SER A 239 16.53 25.48 8.65
N GLN A 240 15.91 24.49 9.31
CA GLN A 240 14.59 23.98 8.94
C GLN A 240 13.51 25.07 9.06
N GLU A 241 13.48 25.80 10.17
CA GLU A 241 12.51 26.88 10.36
C GLU A 241 12.73 28.04 9.38
N ASN A 242 13.98 28.38 9.08
CA ASN A 242 14.33 29.38 8.06
C ASN A 242 13.83 28.97 6.68
N ALA A 243 14.02 27.72 6.28
CA ALA A 243 13.52 27.21 5.01
C ALA A 243 11.99 27.19 4.94
N LEU A 244 11.30 26.82 6.02
CA LEU A 244 9.83 26.90 6.09
C LEU A 244 9.35 28.35 5.97
N SER A 245 10.06 29.29 6.60
CA SER A 245 9.74 30.71 6.54
C SER A 245 9.89 31.24 5.10
N LEU A 246 10.96 30.85 4.40
CA LEU A 246 11.19 31.21 3.00
C LEU A 246 10.14 30.56 2.09
N LEU A 247 9.89 29.26 2.25
CA LEU A 247 8.87 28.54 1.50
C LEU A 247 7.49 29.18 1.65
N PHE A 248 7.14 29.61 2.87
CA PHE A 248 5.90 30.33 3.12
C PHE A 248 5.86 31.64 2.32
N LEU A 249 6.92 32.45 2.37
CA LEU A 249 7.00 33.71 1.63
C LEU A 249 6.94 33.48 0.12
N CYS A 250 7.66 32.50 -0.42
CA CYS A 250 7.61 32.15 -1.85
C CYS A 250 6.21 31.70 -2.29
N CYS A 251 5.53 30.88 -1.49
CA CYS A 251 4.16 30.47 -1.79
C CYS A 251 3.20 31.66 -1.79
N ARG A 252 3.35 32.57 -0.82
CA ARG A 252 2.54 33.79 -0.71
C ARG A 252 2.82 34.77 -1.82
N MET A 253 4.08 34.90 -2.24
CA MET A 253 4.50 35.72 -3.36
C MET A 253 3.89 35.19 -4.66
N ALA A 254 3.96 33.88 -4.90
CA ALA A 254 3.31 33.26 -6.05
C ALA A 254 1.78 33.47 -6.05
N THR A 255 1.13 33.45 -4.89
CA THR A 255 -0.29 33.81 -4.77
C THR A 255 -0.53 35.28 -5.11
N LEU A 256 0.31 36.20 -4.61
CA LEU A 256 0.22 37.62 -4.92
C LEU A 256 0.37 37.84 -6.43
N ASP A 257 1.39 37.27 -7.06
CA ASP A 257 1.61 37.35 -8.51
C ASP A 257 0.44 36.80 -9.30
N ALA A 258 -0.15 35.66 -8.88
CA ALA A 258 -1.34 35.12 -9.52
C ALA A 258 -2.56 36.06 -9.39
N THR A 259 -2.76 36.66 -8.22
CA THR A 259 -3.87 37.62 -8.00
C THR A 259 -3.67 38.93 -8.77
N LEU A 260 -2.44 39.42 -8.90
CA LEU A 260 -2.11 40.58 -9.72
C LEU A 260 -2.16 40.24 -11.22
N GLY A 261 -1.76 39.02 -11.60
CA GLY A 261 -1.89 38.48 -12.95
C GLY A 261 -3.34 38.39 -13.41
N ALA A 262 -4.29 38.18 -12.51
CA ALA A 262 -5.73 38.25 -12.83
C ALA A 262 -6.18 39.64 -13.31
N LEU A 263 -5.39 40.70 -13.05
CA LEU A 263 -5.61 42.05 -13.59
C LEU A 263 -5.09 42.22 -15.03
N GLN A 264 -4.57 41.17 -15.65
CA GLN A 264 -4.01 41.23 -17.02
C GLN A 264 -4.94 41.91 -18.03
N PRO A 265 -6.27 41.67 -18.09
CA PRO A 265 -7.14 42.37 -19.02
C PRO A 265 -7.18 43.90 -18.81
N LEU A 266 -7.12 44.35 -17.55
CA LEU A 266 -7.05 45.78 -17.23
C LEU A 266 -5.66 46.35 -17.53
N ARG A 267 -4.62 45.55 -17.36
CA ARG A 267 -3.24 45.91 -17.68
C ARG A 267 -3.07 46.13 -19.18
N GLU A 268 -3.59 45.23 -20.03
CA GLU A 268 -3.54 45.36 -21.48
C GLU A 268 -4.22 46.67 -21.95
N LEU A 269 -5.38 47.01 -21.39
CA LEU A 269 -6.05 48.28 -21.66
C LEU A 269 -5.22 49.50 -21.22
N ALA A 270 -4.52 49.40 -20.09
CA ALA A 270 -3.63 50.46 -19.60
C ALA A 270 -2.37 50.59 -20.49
N ASP A 271 -1.82 49.48 -20.97
CA ASP A 271 -0.68 49.44 -21.88
C ASP A 271 -1.04 50.05 -23.25
N GLU A 272 -2.23 49.76 -23.79
CA GLU A 272 -2.75 50.42 -24.98
C GLU A 272 -2.86 51.95 -24.81
N GLU A 273 -3.38 52.41 -23.67
CA GLU A 273 -3.46 53.85 -23.35
C GLU A 273 -2.06 54.47 -23.29
N ARG A 274 -1.10 53.78 -22.68
CA ARG A 274 0.29 54.22 -22.55
C ARG A 274 0.99 54.31 -23.91
N HIS A 275 0.82 53.32 -24.79
CA HIS A 275 1.41 53.34 -26.12
C HIS A 275 0.83 54.46 -27.00
N ARG A 276 -0.48 54.74 -26.89
CA ARG A 276 -1.11 55.88 -27.58
C ARG A 276 -0.55 57.22 -27.14
N GLN A 277 -0.17 57.36 -25.86
CA GLN A 277 0.47 58.56 -25.34
C GLN A 277 1.88 58.80 -25.92
N GLN A 278 2.62 57.72 -26.22
CA GLN A 278 3.97 57.82 -26.79
C GLN A 278 3.98 58.10 -28.30
N GLY A 279 2.87 57.79 -29.01
CA GLY A 279 2.83 57.81 -30.48
C GLY A 279 2.14 58.99 -31.17
N SER A 280 1.40 59.88 -30.50
CA SER A 280 0.63 60.93 -31.20
C SER A 280 0.33 62.21 -30.41
N SER A 281 0.11 63.26 -31.20
CA SER A 281 -0.03 64.70 -30.94
C SER A 281 -0.93 65.11 -29.77
N LEU A 282 -0.51 66.23 -29.15
CA LEU A 282 -0.92 66.87 -27.91
C LEU A 282 -2.36 67.44 -27.86
N GLN A 283 -3.33 66.90 -28.61
CA GLN A 283 -4.69 67.46 -28.64
C GLN A 283 -5.76 66.57 -28.01
N SER A 284 -6.30 67.09 -26.90
CA SER A 284 -7.64 66.82 -26.36
C SER A 284 -8.06 65.36 -26.12
N TRP A 285 -7.15 64.50 -25.65
CA TRP A 285 -7.55 63.20 -25.12
C TRP A 285 -7.62 63.22 -23.58
N SER A 286 -8.83 62.96 -23.03
CA SER A 286 -9.08 62.66 -21.61
C SER A 286 -8.63 61.23 -21.25
N GLY A 287 -7.42 60.87 -21.70
CA GLY A 287 -6.84 59.54 -21.54
C GLY A 287 -6.41 59.25 -20.11
N GLY A 288 -6.35 57.96 -19.77
CA GLY A 288 -5.88 57.48 -18.47
C GLY A 288 -6.98 56.91 -17.58
N GLN A 289 -8.24 56.83 -18.04
CA GLN A 289 -9.34 56.27 -17.24
C GLN A 289 -9.19 54.75 -17.04
N GLN A 290 -8.70 54.02 -18.05
CA GLN A 290 -8.45 52.58 -17.88
C GLN A 290 -7.20 52.34 -17.04
N THR A 291 -6.16 53.16 -17.26
CA THR A 291 -4.95 53.17 -16.43
C THR A 291 -5.28 53.49 -14.96
N GLU A 292 -6.19 54.42 -14.69
CA GLU A 292 -6.67 54.74 -13.35
C GLU A 292 -7.38 53.53 -12.70
N LYS A 293 -8.30 52.88 -13.42
CA LYS A 293 -9.00 51.68 -12.92
C LYS A 293 -8.03 50.55 -12.61
N TYR A 294 -7.08 50.29 -13.51
CA TYR A 294 -6.03 49.31 -13.30
C TYR A 294 -5.22 49.64 -12.05
N LEU A 295 -4.72 50.86 -11.93
CA LEU A 295 -3.83 51.25 -10.84
C LEU A 295 -4.55 51.28 -9.47
N LYS A 296 -5.80 51.75 -9.42
CA LYS A 296 -6.64 51.67 -8.21
C LYS A 296 -6.83 50.22 -7.76
N ARG A 297 -7.17 49.32 -8.68
CA ARG A 297 -7.38 47.91 -8.36
C ARG A 297 -6.09 47.20 -7.97
N TYR A 298 -4.99 47.52 -8.65
CA TYR A 298 -3.65 47.04 -8.33
C TYR A 298 -3.25 47.41 -6.90
N VAL A 299 -3.35 48.70 -6.54
CA VAL A 299 -2.99 49.20 -5.20
C VAL A 299 -3.89 48.59 -4.11
N GLU A 300 -5.19 48.40 -4.39
CA GLU A 300 -6.12 47.75 -3.48
C GLU A 300 -5.71 46.30 -3.18
N ILE A 301 -5.54 45.47 -4.22
CA ILE A 301 -5.13 44.06 -4.07
C ILE A 301 -3.75 43.96 -3.44
N PHE A 302 -2.78 44.74 -3.94
CA PHE A 302 -1.43 44.76 -3.39
C PHE A 302 -1.43 45.09 -1.91
N ARG A 303 -2.16 46.14 -1.48
CA ARG A 303 -2.24 46.54 -0.07
C ARG A 303 -2.84 45.45 0.82
N GLU A 304 -3.94 44.84 0.39
CA GLU A 304 -4.60 43.78 1.16
C GLU A 304 -3.72 42.54 1.29
N GLN A 305 -3.18 42.07 0.16
CA GLN A 305 -2.37 40.86 0.12
C GLN A 305 -1.02 41.06 0.84
N SER A 306 -0.28 42.15 0.56
CA SER A 306 1.01 42.42 1.23
C SER A 306 0.87 42.52 2.75
N PHE A 307 -0.15 43.22 3.25
CA PHE A 307 -0.44 43.30 4.68
C PHE A 307 -0.78 41.92 5.25
N GLY A 308 -1.63 41.16 4.57
CA GLY A 308 -2.02 39.80 4.98
C GLY A 308 -0.81 38.87 5.09
N VAL A 309 0.07 38.87 4.09
CA VAL A 309 1.27 38.02 4.04
C VAL A 309 2.22 38.34 5.19
N VAL A 310 2.59 39.61 5.36
CA VAL A 310 3.54 40.03 6.40
C VAL A 310 2.97 39.84 7.80
N SER A 311 1.67 40.12 7.99
CA SER A 311 0.97 39.89 9.27
C SER A 311 0.92 38.41 9.63
N MET A 312 0.52 37.55 8.68
CA MET A 312 0.52 36.09 8.89
C MET A 312 1.93 35.57 9.17
N PHE A 313 2.94 36.02 8.42
CA PHE A 313 4.32 35.62 8.62
C PHE A 313 4.79 35.91 10.05
N LYS A 314 4.61 37.14 10.53
CA LYS A 314 4.99 37.52 11.91
C LYS A 314 4.28 36.71 12.98
N SER A 315 3.03 36.30 12.72
CA SER A 315 2.26 35.47 13.65
C SER A 315 2.70 34.01 13.64
N ILE A 316 3.19 33.48 12.52
CA ILE A 316 3.59 32.07 12.38
C ILE A 316 5.05 31.88 12.79
N PHE A 317 5.91 32.86 12.49
CA PHE A 317 7.36 32.81 12.67
C PHE A 317 7.86 33.98 13.54
N PRO A 318 7.52 34.03 14.84
CA PRO A 318 7.91 35.14 15.72
C PRO A 318 9.44 35.29 15.88
N ASN A 319 10.16 34.17 15.82
CA ASN A 319 11.62 34.12 16.01
C ASN A 319 12.40 34.37 14.71
N ALA A 320 11.76 34.34 13.54
CA ALA A 320 12.40 34.64 12.26
C ALA A 320 12.64 36.16 12.06
N THR A 321 12.09 36.98 12.96
CA THR A 321 12.23 38.44 12.97
C THR A 321 13.33 38.96 13.88
N SER A 322 13.83 38.15 14.82
CA SER A 322 14.96 38.52 15.67
C SER A 322 16.26 38.30 14.89
N LEU A 323 17.10 39.34 14.85
CA LEU A 323 18.52 39.17 14.56
C LEU A 323 19.07 38.14 15.57
N PRO A 324 20.01 37.25 15.17
CA PRO A 324 20.58 36.29 16.10
C PRO A 324 21.23 37.05 17.27
N ASP A 325 20.59 37.00 18.44
CA ASP A 325 21.12 37.54 19.69
C ASP A 325 22.19 36.56 20.21
N GLY A 326 23.45 36.84 19.87
CA GLY A 326 24.61 36.22 20.51
C GLY A 326 25.75 35.91 19.54
N PRO A 327 27.01 35.98 20.01
CA PRO A 327 28.15 35.42 19.28
C PRO A 327 27.98 33.89 19.30
N GLY A 328 27.34 33.35 18.27
CA GLY A 328 27.29 31.92 18.02
C GLY A 328 28.72 31.38 17.89
N ASN A 329 29.00 30.28 18.56
CA ASN A 329 30.32 29.66 18.66
C ASN A 329 30.79 28.98 17.34
N ASP A 330 30.18 29.32 16.21
CA ASP A 330 30.50 28.79 14.89
C ASP A 330 31.55 29.69 14.24
N SER A 331 32.80 29.44 14.63
CA SER A 331 33.99 30.14 14.19
C SER A 331 34.49 29.72 12.79
N GLU A 332 33.64 29.11 11.95
CA GLU A 332 34.02 28.58 10.62
C GLU A 332 32.97 28.78 9.51
N ASP A 333 32.25 29.91 9.45
CA ASP A 333 31.57 30.31 8.20
C ASP A 333 32.07 31.70 7.71
N PRO A 334 32.81 31.78 6.59
CA PRO A 334 33.28 33.04 6.00
C PRO A 334 32.13 33.96 5.55
N PHE A 335 30.91 33.45 5.45
CA PHE A 335 29.72 34.21 5.13
C PHE A 335 28.91 34.46 6.40
N GLN A 336 28.66 35.74 6.71
CA GLN A 336 27.76 36.12 7.79
C GLN A 336 26.41 35.38 7.66
N PRO A 337 25.73 35.07 8.78
CA PRO A 337 24.44 34.39 8.74
C PRO A 337 23.49 35.16 7.81
N LEU A 338 22.79 34.43 6.93
CA LEU A 338 21.87 35.04 5.96
C LEU A 338 20.91 35.99 6.71
N PRO A 339 20.67 37.20 6.18
CA PRO A 339 19.75 38.13 6.81
C PRO A 339 18.37 37.47 7.00
N PRO A 340 17.64 37.81 8.08
CA PRO A 340 16.35 37.21 8.37
C PRO A 340 15.44 37.32 7.14
N THR A 341 14.74 36.23 6.80
CA THR A 341 13.98 36.08 5.54
C THR A 341 12.94 37.18 5.33
N LEU A 342 12.43 37.77 6.42
CA LEU A 342 11.49 38.89 6.36
C LEU A 342 12.16 40.24 6.03
N ALA A 343 13.46 40.44 6.24
CA ALA A 343 14.08 41.76 6.08
C ALA A 343 14.07 42.25 4.63
N THR A 344 14.21 41.35 3.66
CA THR A 344 14.24 41.68 2.24
C THR A 344 12.86 41.70 1.60
N PHE A 345 11.89 40.99 2.18
CA PHE A 345 10.57 40.79 1.56
C PHE A 345 9.75 42.08 1.42
N PRO A 346 9.58 42.94 2.46
CA PRO A 346 8.94 44.25 2.31
C PRO A 346 9.65 45.15 1.30
N SER A 347 10.99 45.14 1.24
CA SER A 347 11.73 45.93 0.26
C SER A 347 11.40 45.51 -1.18
N HIS A 348 11.35 44.20 -1.44
CA HIS A 348 10.96 43.66 -2.74
C HIS A 348 9.51 44.05 -3.12
N LEU A 349 8.57 43.94 -2.16
CA LEU A 349 7.19 44.38 -2.37
C LEU A 349 7.11 45.87 -2.72
N VAL A 350 7.88 46.71 -2.01
CA VAL A 350 7.92 48.16 -2.26
C VAL A 350 8.49 48.46 -3.64
N GLU A 351 9.57 47.80 -4.04
CA GLU A 351 10.17 47.94 -5.38
C GLU A 351 9.15 47.62 -6.48
N MET A 352 8.46 46.49 -6.38
CA MET A 352 7.40 46.08 -7.32
C MET A 352 6.27 47.13 -7.44
N LEU A 353 5.83 47.70 -6.31
CA LEU A 353 4.82 48.75 -6.30
C LEU A 353 5.34 50.04 -6.96
N LEU A 354 6.57 50.45 -6.64
CA LEU A 354 7.18 51.67 -7.16
C LEU A 354 7.43 51.58 -8.68
N GLU A 355 7.90 50.45 -9.18
CA GLU A 355 8.05 50.19 -10.61
C GLU A 355 6.71 50.30 -11.35
N THR A 356 5.65 49.72 -10.77
CA THR A 356 4.30 49.79 -11.33
C THR A 356 3.76 51.22 -11.33
N LEU A 357 3.95 51.97 -10.24
CA LEU A 357 3.57 53.38 -10.17
C LEU A 357 4.32 54.21 -11.22
N ALA A 358 5.64 54.01 -11.34
CA ALA A 358 6.49 54.69 -12.31
C ALA A 358 6.08 54.43 -13.75
N ALA A 359 5.61 53.21 -14.03
CA ALA A 359 5.10 52.83 -15.33
C ALA A 359 3.79 53.55 -15.71
N TYR A 360 2.79 53.56 -14.82
CA TYR A 360 1.40 53.87 -15.21
C TYR A 360 0.88 55.23 -14.73
N LEU A 361 1.35 55.74 -13.59
CA LEU A 361 0.83 57.00 -13.03
C LEU A 361 1.10 58.24 -13.93
N PRO A 362 2.19 58.35 -14.70
CA PRO A 362 2.40 59.49 -15.62
C PRO A 362 1.36 59.57 -16.77
N VAL A 363 0.66 58.47 -17.07
CA VAL A 363 -0.39 58.42 -18.10
C VAL A 363 -1.64 59.15 -17.65
N ILE A 364 -1.89 59.20 -16.33
CA ILE A 364 -3.08 59.79 -15.74
C ILE A 364 -2.91 61.31 -15.66
N LYS A 365 -3.76 62.05 -16.40
CA LYS A 365 -3.74 63.51 -16.46
C LYS A 365 -4.69 64.19 -15.46
N ASP A 366 -5.74 63.51 -15.02
CA ASP A 366 -6.69 64.07 -14.06
C ASP A 366 -6.06 64.16 -12.67
N GLN A 367 -6.02 65.37 -12.12
CA GLN A 367 -5.43 65.65 -10.81
C GLN A 367 -6.22 64.98 -9.67
N ALA A 368 -7.56 64.90 -9.78
CA ALA A 368 -8.39 64.28 -8.75
C ALA A 368 -8.15 62.77 -8.68
N ALA A 369 -8.06 62.09 -9.83
CA ALA A 369 -7.68 60.69 -9.94
C ALA A 369 -6.28 60.41 -9.38
N ARG A 370 -5.28 61.24 -9.72
CA ARG A 370 -3.90 61.12 -9.19
C ARG A 370 -3.85 61.28 -7.68
N ASP A 371 -4.50 62.31 -7.14
CA ASP A 371 -4.60 62.56 -5.69
C ASP A 371 -5.24 61.38 -4.98
N SER A 372 -6.30 60.79 -5.57
CA SER A 372 -6.97 59.60 -5.03
C SER A 372 -6.04 58.39 -4.96
N ILE A 373 -5.29 58.10 -6.03
CA ILE A 373 -4.34 56.98 -6.09
C ILE A 373 -3.18 57.18 -5.10
N LEU A 374 -2.58 58.38 -5.08
CA LEU A 374 -1.50 58.70 -4.16
C LEU A 374 -1.94 58.62 -2.69
N THR A 375 -3.19 59.00 -2.40
CA THR A 375 -3.79 58.80 -1.07
C THR A 375 -3.93 57.30 -0.74
N GLN A 376 -4.35 56.46 -1.69
CA GLN A 376 -4.40 55.01 -1.49
C GLN A 376 -3.00 54.40 -1.28
N VAL A 377 -1.98 54.87 -2.00
CA VAL A 377 -0.58 54.47 -1.83
C VAL A 377 -0.06 54.91 -0.46
N LEU A 378 -0.42 56.10 0.03
CA LEU A 378 -0.08 56.56 1.37
C LEU A 378 -0.71 55.65 2.45
N TYR A 379 -1.98 55.27 2.28
CA TYR A 379 -2.62 54.28 3.15
C TYR A 379 -1.99 52.89 3.06
N CYS A 380 -1.47 52.51 1.90
CA CYS A 380 -0.69 51.28 1.73
C CYS A 380 0.62 51.37 2.54
N SER A 381 1.38 52.46 2.36
CA SER A 381 2.62 52.72 3.12
C SER A 381 2.40 52.73 4.62
N GLY A 382 1.36 53.41 5.12
CA GLY A 382 1.02 53.39 6.54
C GLY A 382 0.63 51.99 7.04
N SER A 383 -0.09 51.21 6.22
CA SER A 383 -0.47 49.84 6.59
C SER A 383 0.74 48.91 6.70
N LEU A 384 1.67 48.98 5.75
CA LEU A 384 2.90 48.20 5.72
C LEU A 384 3.94 48.72 6.74
N GLY A 385 3.93 50.03 7.01
CA GLY A 385 4.75 50.69 8.03
C GLY A 385 4.49 50.19 9.44
N ARG A 386 3.23 49.86 9.78
CA ARG A 386 2.89 49.15 11.03
C ARG A 386 3.59 47.79 11.16
N LEU A 387 4.03 47.23 10.04
CA LEU A 387 4.74 45.96 9.97
C LEU A 387 6.24 46.16 9.70
N GLY A 388 6.77 47.38 9.77
CA GLY A 388 8.19 47.69 9.63
C GLY A 388 8.67 47.95 8.19
N GLY A 389 7.74 48.08 7.23
CA GLY A 389 8.06 48.38 5.82
C GLY A 389 7.51 49.74 5.38
N ASP A 390 7.80 50.83 6.10
CA ASP A 390 7.34 52.16 5.69
C ASP A 390 8.18 52.68 4.52
N PHE A 391 7.51 53.01 3.41
CA PHE A 391 8.12 53.52 2.19
C PHE A 391 7.65 54.93 1.82
N GLY A 392 6.97 55.63 2.74
CA GLY A 392 6.43 56.96 2.51
C GLY A 392 7.52 57.99 2.17
N MET A 393 8.71 57.82 2.74
CA MET A 393 9.90 58.63 2.42
C MET A 393 10.50 58.28 1.05
N LEU A 394 10.45 57.01 0.63
CA LEU A 394 10.97 56.59 -0.68
C LEU A 394 10.14 57.20 -1.80
N LEU A 395 8.83 57.32 -1.62
CA LEU A 395 7.93 58.01 -2.55
C LEU A 395 8.27 59.50 -2.70
N ALA A 396 8.77 60.15 -1.65
CA ALA A 396 9.21 61.55 -1.73
C ALA A 396 10.51 61.70 -2.54
N ARG A 397 11.46 60.75 -2.40
CA ARG A 397 12.72 60.74 -3.16
C ARG A 397 12.52 60.35 -4.63
N PHE A 398 11.51 59.54 -4.93
CA PHE A 398 11.16 59.20 -6.31
C PHE A 398 10.83 60.44 -7.16
N GLY A 399 10.42 61.55 -6.55
CA GLY A 399 10.19 62.83 -7.23
C GLY A 399 11.46 63.63 -7.56
N GLU A 400 12.64 63.30 -7.00
CA GLU A 400 13.87 64.11 -7.10
C GLU A 400 14.71 63.80 -8.35
N ASN A 401 14.63 62.58 -8.90
CA ASN A 401 15.57 62.12 -9.94
C ASN A 401 15.21 62.50 -11.40
N ASN A 402 14.38 63.53 -11.65
CA ASN A 402 13.95 63.98 -13.01
C ASN A 402 13.34 62.89 -13.93
N GLN A 403 13.09 61.69 -13.41
CA GLN A 403 12.30 60.59 -14.00
C GLN A 403 11.12 60.22 -13.06
N GLY A 404 10.73 61.15 -12.19
CA GLY A 404 9.80 60.93 -11.09
C GLY A 404 8.34 60.93 -11.50
N VAL A 405 7.59 60.02 -10.88
CA VAL A 405 6.19 59.70 -11.12
C VAL A 405 5.22 60.82 -10.71
N THR A 406 5.65 61.68 -9.79
CA THR A 406 4.92 62.81 -9.23
C THR A 406 5.82 64.04 -9.23
N LYS A 407 5.23 65.24 -9.40
CA LYS A 407 5.96 66.46 -9.05
C LYS A 407 6.16 66.41 -7.54
N GLN A 408 7.38 66.62 -7.03
CA GLN A 408 7.69 66.55 -5.59
C GLN A 408 6.69 67.36 -4.74
N SER A 409 6.16 68.46 -5.27
CA SER A 409 5.09 69.27 -4.67
C SER A 409 3.77 68.51 -4.45
N GLU A 410 3.33 67.70 -5.42
CA GLU A 410 2.06 66.96 -5.39
C GLU A 410 2.03 65.95 -4.24
N TRP A 411 3.11 65.17 -4.08
CA TRP A 411 3.24 64.21 -2.98
C TRP A 411 3.29 64.90 -1.61
N ILE A 412 4.08 65.97 -1.50
CA ILE A 412 4.20 66.74 -0.24
C ILE A 412 2.83 67.32 0.17
N ASP A 413 2.05 67.84 -0.78
CA ASP A 413 0.74 68.43 -0.49
C ASP A 413 -0.28 67.38 -0.05
N ILE A 414 -0.22 66.17 -0.61
CA ILE A 414 -1.07 65.04 -0.19
C ILE A 414 -0.68 64.57 1.21
N VAL A 415 0.61 64.42 1.50
CA VAL A 415 1.09 64.04 2.84
C VAL A 415 0.70 65.10 3.89
N LYS A 416 0.82 66.40 3.56
CA LYS A 416 0.34 67.48 4.43
C LYS A 416 -1.17 67.42 4.65
N ARG A 417 -1.97 67.26 3.58
CA ARG A 417 -3.42 67.11 3.67
C ARG A 417 -3.83 65.91 4.52
N HIS A 418 -3.20 64.76 4.30
CA HIS A 418 -3.45 63.55 5.10
C HIS A 418 -3.08 63.77 6.58
N ARG A 419 -1.92 64.36 6.88
CA ARG A 419 -1.50 64.66 8.25
C ARG A 419 -2.47 65.59 8.97
N LEU A 420 -2.99 66.61 8.28
CA LEU A 420 -4.02 67.51 8.82
C LEU A 420 -5.35 66.78 9.07
N LEU A 421 -5.77 65.90 8.17
CA LEU A 421 -7.01 65.11 8.33
C LEU A 421 -6.89 64.10 9.48
N SER A 422 -5.77 63.38 9.59
CA SER A 422 -5.49 62.49 10.72
C SER A 422 -5.46 63.26 12.05
N GLY A 423 -4.78 64.41 12.11
CA GLY A 423 -4.74 65.23 13.31
C GLY A 423 -6.11 65.79 13.71
N ARG A 424 -6.98 66.14 12.74
CA ARG A 424 -8.36 66.54 13.01
C ARG A 424 -9.22 65.38 13.53
N LEU A 425 -9.05 64.17 12.97
CA LEU A 425 -9.72 62.97 13.46
C LEU A 425 -9.29 62.62 14.89
N GLU A 426 -8.00 62.69 15.19
CA GLU A 426 -7.47 62.46 16.54
C GLU A 426 -7.97 63.51 17.54
N SER A 427 -8.06 64.78 17.14
CA SER A 427 -8.67 65.84 17.95
C SER A 427 -10.14 65.55 18.24
N VAL A 428 -10.93 65.18 17.22
CA VAL A 428 -12.35 64.87 17.39
C VAL A 428 -12.56 63.63 18.27
N ILE A 429 -11.76 62.59 18.11
CA ILE A 429 -11.82 61.38 18.95
C ILE A 429 -11.35 61.69 20.38
N GLY A 430 -10.34 62.56 20.55
CA GLY A 430 -9.87 63.05 21.84
C GLY A 430 -10.94 63.86 22.58
N ASP A 431 -11.66 64.73 21.87
CA ASP A 431 -12.77 65.53 22.40
C ASP A 431 -13.94 64.64 22.85
N TYR A 432 -14.23 63.55 22.12
CA TYR A 432 -15.22 62.54 22.52
C TYR A 432 -14.82 61.78 23.79
N LYS A 433 -13.54 61.39 23.95
CA LYS A 433 -13.05 60.76 25.19
C LYS A 433 -12.99 61.74 26.38
N GLY A 434 -12.74 63.02 26.11
CA GLY A 434 -12.76 64.09 27.10
C GLY A 434 -14.16 64.46 27.61
N GLN A 435 -15.19 64.33 26.76
CA GLN A 435 -16.59 64.51 27.16
C GLN A 435 -17.15 63.31 27.93
N GLY A 436 -16.77 62.08 27.57
CA GLY A 436 -17.19 60.86 28.30
C GLY A 436 -16.56 60.69 29.70
N SER A 437 -15.57 61.49 30.05
CA SER A 437 -14.92 61.48 31.39
C SER A 437 -15.47 62.55 32.34
N LYS A 438 -16.43 63.38 31.89
CA LYS A 438 -17.08 64.41 32.71
C LYS A 438 -18.50 64.04 33.17
N GLU A 439 -18.99 62.86 32.79
CA GLU A 439 -20.22 62.27 33.31
C GLU A 439 -19.91 60.92 33.96
N LEU A 440 -19.21 60.95 35.09
CA LEU A 440 -19.18 59.90 36.11
C LEU A 440 -18.90 60.53 37.48
#